data_AF-A0AAN1FKK3-F1
#
_entry.id   AF-A0AAN1FKK3-F1
#
_cell.length_a   1.000
_cell.length_b   1.000
_cell.length_c   1.000
_cell.angle_alpha   90.00
_cell.angle_beta   90.00
_cell.angle_gamma   90.00
#
_symmetry.space_group_name_H-M   'P 1'
#
loop_
_entity.id
_entity.type
_entity.pdbx_description
1 polymer ?
#
loop_
_entity_poly.entity_id
_entity_poly.type
_entity_poly.pdbx_seq_one_letter_code
_entity_poly.pdbx_strand_id
1 'polypeptide(L)'
;MNKKEETKPLLEWNDIAKENAENAIVSSMFVATLKTTSSLDTLNNWLLLATGAIASFLLANISNISGFLGRDAIVDGGYVLCISCVFGVFGKIMGMRCKMGQELSETVKLTFIEHMKAHEAEEAKIQEGAKFWGVSIDTGLRVDRILSEYLALFPAPIRWLANRHFTKERNNPQIAYIGQMKSLQVQGGAILIQATLFIYFFVAMFTAISKL
;
A
#
# COMPACT_ATOMS: atom_id res chain seq x y z
N MET A 1 49.73 13.63 -15.69
CA MET A 1 48.31 13.56 -15.28
C MET A 1 48.02 12.15 -14.81
N ASN A 2 47.38 12.02 -13.65
CA ASN A 2 47.18 10.73 -12.98
C ASN A 2 45.94 10.07 -13.61
N LYS A 3 46.11 8.96 -14.35
CA LYS A 3 45.01 8.23 -15.02
C LYS A 3 43.80 7.92 -14.11
N LYS A 4 43.99 7.92 -12.78
CA LYS A 4 42.94 7.76 -11.78
C LYS A 4 41.96 8.95 -11.70
N GLU A 5 42.38 10.18 -12.00
CA GLU A 5 41.50 11.36 -11.98
C GLU A 5 40.63 11.43 -13.24
N GLU A 6 41.16 11.04 -14.40
CA GLU A 6 40.43 11.06 -15.68
C GLU A 6 39.34 9.99 -15.75
N THR A 7 39.52 8.85 -15.08
CA THR A 7 38.52 7.77 -15.06
C THR A 7 37.51 7.89 -13.92
N LYS A 8 37.71 8.81 -12.97
CA LYS A 8 36.82 9.02 -11.84
C LYS A 8 35.36 9.30 -12.24
N PRO A 9 35.06 10.14 -13.25
CA PRO A 9 33.68 10.37 -13.69
C PRO A 9 33.03 9.12 -14.28
N LEU A 10 33.79 8.27 -14.97
CA LEU A 10 33.28 7.01 -15.54
C LEU A 10 32.98 5.99 -14.44
N LEU A 11 33.81 5.92 -13.40
CA LEU A 11 33.58 5.06 -12.24
C LEU A 11 32.35 5.54 -11.45
N GLU A 12 32.23 6.84 -11.18
CA GLU A 12 31.06 7.42 -10.52
C GLU A 12 29.78 7.18 -11.33
N TRP A 13 29.84 7.34 -12.66
CA TRP A 13 28.69 7.05 -13.51
C TRP A 13 28.28 5.58 -13.46
N ASN A 14 29.24 4.66 -13.50
CA ASN A 14 28.99 3.23 -13.38
C ASN A 14 28.39 2.86 -12.01
N ASP A 15 28.87 3.48 -10.93
CA ASP A 15 28.34 3.24 -9.58
C ASP A 15 26.91 3.76 -9.44
N ILE A 16 26.61 4.95 -9.96
CA ILE A 16 25.24 5.49 -10.02
C ILE A 16 24.33 4.60 -10.88
N ALA A 17 24.81 4.11 -12.02
CA ALA A 17 24.04 3.25 -12.90
C ALA A 17 23.69 1.91 -12.22
N LYS A 18 24.64 1.33 -11.47
CA LYS A 18 24.39 0.13 -10.65
C LYS A 18 23.36 0.39 -9.56
N GLU A 19 23.55 1.46 -8.78
CA GLU A 19 22.61 1.82 -7.70
C GLU A 19 21.19 2.05 -8.25
N ASN A 20 21.05 2.71 -9.38
CA ASN A 20 19.76 2.91 -10.05
C ASN A 20 19.12 1.58 -10.48
N ALA A 21 19.92 0.65 -11.01
CA ALA A 21 19.43 -0.68 -11.38
C ALA A 21 18.97 -1.48 -10.16
N GLU A 22 19.76 -1.48 -9.07
CA GLU A 22 19.41 -2.11 -7.80
C GLU A 22 18.11 -1.54 -7.22
N ASN A 23 17.98 -0.21 -7.18
CA ASN A 23 16.78 0.46 -6.70
C ASN A 23 15.55 0.17 -7.58
N ALA A 24 15.73 0.07 -8.90
CA ALA A 24 14.65 -0.32 -9.82
C ALA A 24 14.19 -1.77 -9.59
N ILE A 25 15.14 -2.69 -9.36
CA ILE A 25 14.83 -4.08 -9.02
C ILE A 25 14.03 -4.14 -7.71
N VAL A 26 14.50 -3.48 -6.65
CA VAL A 26 13.79 -3.43 -5.36
C VAL A 26 12.39 -2.83 -5.51
N SER A 27 12.26 -1.75 -6.28
CA SER A 27 10.95 -1.14 -6.58
C SER A 27 10.02 -2.10 -7.31
N SER A 28 10.55 -2.90 -8.25
CA SER A 28 9.76 -3.93 -8.95
C SER A 28 9.29 -5.04 -8.00
N MET A 29 10.11 -5.44 -7.04
CA MET A 29 9.73 -6.42 -6.01
C MET A 29 8.62 -5.88 -5.10
N PHE A 30 8.68 -4.59 -4.73
CA PHE A 30 7.58 -3.95 -4.00
C PHE A 30 6.29 -3.92 -4.81
N VAL A 31 6.33 -3.52 -6.08
CA VAL A 31 5.15 -3.53 -6.95
C VAL A 31 4.56 -4.93 -7.07
N ALA A 32 5.39 -5.96 -7.29
CA ALA A 32 4.95 -7.35 -7.38
C ALA A 32 4.32 -7.82 -6.05
N THR A 33 4.91 -7.45 -4.92
CA THR A 33 4.38 -7.77 -3.59
C THR A 33 3.04 -7.09 -3.37
N LEU A 34 2.91 -5.82 -3.71
CA LEU A 34 1.66 -5.06 -3.53
C LEU A 34 0.52 -5.59 -4.40
N LYS A 35 0.80 -6.24 -5.55
CA LYS A 35 -0.24 -6.91 -6.35
C LYS A 35 -0.95 -8.04 -5.59
N THR A 36 -0.29 -8.65 -4.59
CA THR A 36 -0.89 -9.68 -3.75
C THR A 36 -2.04 -9.17 -2.86
N THR A 37 -2.17 -7.85 -2.67
CA THR A 37 -3.30 -7.20 -2.00
C THR A 37 -4.64 -7.69 -2.56
N SER A 38 -4.74 -7.91 -3.88
CA SER A 38 -5.96 -8.38 -4.53
C SER A 38 -6.39 -9.78 -4.07
N SER A 39 -5.44 -10.68 -3.91
CA SER A 39 -5.67 -12.03 -3.37
C SER A 39 -6.08 -11.98 -1.90
N LEU A 40 -5.42 -11.14 -1.10
CA LEU A 40 -5.78 -10.93 0.31
C LEU A 40 -7.18 -10.33 0.47
N ASP A 41 -7.55 -9.38 -0.38
CA ASP A 41 -8.90 -8.80 -0.39
C ASP A 41 -9.97 -9.83 -0.74
N THR A 42 -9.67 -10.74 -1.65
CA THR A 42 -10.56 -11.84 -2.03
C THR A 42 -10.75 -12.79 -0.84
N LEU A 43 -9.65 -13.20 -0.19
CA LEU A 43 -9.68 -14.02 1.02
C LEU A 43 -10.50 -13.35 2.13
N ASN A 44 -10.26 -12.08 2.40
CA ASN A 44 -10.98 -11.32 3.43
C ASN A 44 -12.49 -11.25 3.13
N ASN A 45 -12.86 -11.00 1.87
CA ASN A 45 -14.26 -11.00 1.44
C ASN A 45 -14.94 -12.37 1.71
N TRP A 46 -14.29 -13.47 1.33
CA TRP A 46 -14.82 -14.81 1.59
C TRP A 46 -14.98 -15.07 3.09
N LEU A 47 -14.01 -14.66 3.89
CA LEU A 47 -14.04 -14.86 5.34
C LEU A 47 -15.15 -14.03 6.00
N LEU A 48 -15.34 -12.77 5.60
CA LEU A 48 -16.45 -11.93 6.06
C LEU A 48 -17.81 -12.48 5.64
N LEU A 49 -17.95 -12.96 4.40
CA LEU A 49 -19.18 -13.59 3.92
C LEU A 49 -19.51 -14.85 4.73
N ALA A 50 -18.53 -15.73 4.95
CA ALA A 50 -18.69 -16.92 5.77
C ALA A 50 -19.09 -16.56 7.21
N THR A 51 -18.42 -15.57 7.80
CA THR A 51 -18.71 -15.08 9.15
C THR A 51 -20.14 -14.53 9.25
N GLY A 52 -20.56 -13.71 8.28
CA GLY A 52 -21.92 -13.18 8.21
C GLY A 52 -23.00 -14.25 8.02
N ALA A 53 -22.73 -15.27 7.18
CA ALA A 53 -23.63 -16.40 6.97
C ALA A 53 -23.82 -17.22 8.25
N ILE A 54 -22.72 -17.50 8.97
CA ILE A 54 -22.76 -18.24 10.25
C ILE A 54 -23.48 -17.43 11.32
N ALA A 55 -23.17 -16.13 11.45
CA ALA A 55 -23.89 -15.24 12.37
C ALA A 55 -25.41 -15.28 12.12
N SER A 56 -25.80 -15.14 10.86
CA SER A 56 -27.21 -15.14 10.45
C SER A 56 -27.88 -16.47 10.76
N PHE A 57 -27.19 -17.58 10.50
CA PHE A 57 -27.68 -18.92 10.82
C PHE A 57 -27.89 -19.13 12.33
N LEU A 58 -26.91 -18.71 13.16
CA LEU A 58 -27.00 -18.82 14.62
C LEU A 58 -28.17 -17.99 15.16
N LEU A 59 -28.34 -16.75 14.68
CA LEU A 59 -29.43 -15.88 15.11
C LEU A 59 -30.80 -16.43 14.70
N ALA A 60 -30.93 -16.92 13.46
CA ALA A 60 -32.18 -17.49 12.96
C ALA A 60 -32.60 -18.78 13.70
N ASN A 61 -31.63 -19.53 14.23
CA ASN A 61 -31.86 -20.83 14.87
C ASN A 61 -31.58 -20.82 16.38
N ILE A 62 -31.51 -19.64 17.01
CA ILE A 62 -31.05 -19.52 18.40
C ILE A 62 -31.90 -20.33 19.39
N SER A 63 -33.22 -20.40 19.18
CA SER A 63 -34.12 -21.20 20.02
C SER A 63 -33.78 -22.69 19.95
N ASN A 64 -33.52 -23.20 18.75
CA ASN A 64 -33.21 -24.61 18.51
C ASN A 64 -31.81 -24.96 18.99
N ILE A 65 -30.84 -24.07 18.77
CA ILE A 65 -29.43 -24.29 19.12
C ILE A 65 -29.19 -24.14 20.63
N SER A 66 -29.95 -23.27 21.31
CA SER A 66 -29.79 -23.03 22.76
C SER A 66 -29.99 -24.28 23.61
N GLY A 67 -30.81 -25.23 23.17
CA GLY A 67 -31.00 -26.52 23.84
C GLY A 67 -29.78 -27.45 23.76
N PHE A 68 -28.90 -27.28 22.77
CA PHE A 68 -27.75 -28.15 22.49
C PHE A 68 -26.38 -27.51 22.77
N LEU A 69 -26.32 -26.23 23.11
CA LEU A 69 -25.05 -25.53 23.30
C LEU A 69 -24.98 -24.79 24.63
N GLY A 70 -26.13 -24.61 25.30
CA GLY A 70 -26.23 -23.72 26.44
C GLY A 70 -26.18 -22.26 26.00
N ARG A 71 -26.82 -21.39 26.80
CA ARG A 71 -26.91 -19.96 26.49
C ARG A 71 -25.55 -19.27 26.52
N ASP A 72 -24.67 -19.68 27.43
CA ASP A 72 -23.37 -19.06 27.64
C ASP A 72 -22.43 -19.28 26.44
N ALA A 73 -22.39 -20.50 25.89
CA ALA A 73 -21.56 -20.79 24.72
C ALA A 73 -21.99 -20.01 23.46
N ILE A 74 -23.30 -19.80 23.28
CA ILE A 74 -23.83 -18.99 22.17
C ILE A 74 -23.43 -17.52 22.32
N VAL A 75 -23.50 -16.98 23.53
CA VAL A 75 -23.14 -15.59 23.82
C VAL A 75 -21.64 -15.38 23.64
N ASP A 76 -20.80 -16.24 24.23
CA ASP A 76 -19.33 -16.16 24.12
C ASP A 76 -18.86 -16.36 22.68
N GLY A 77 -19.41 -17.36 21.99
CA GLY A 77 -19.16 -17.60 20.57
C GLY A 77 -19.59 -16.41 19.70
N GLY A 78 -20.74 -15.81 20.00
CA GLY A 78 -21.21 -14.59 19.34
C GLY A 78 -20.25 -13.42 19.50
N TYR A 79 -19.71 -13.18 20.69
CA TYR A 79 -18.72 -12.13 20.92
C TYR A 79 -17.43 -12.35 20.13
N VAL A 80 -16.90 -13.58 20.14
CA VAL A 80 -15.72 -13.96 19.34
C VAL A 80 -15.96 -13.68 17.86
N LEU A 81 -17.13 -14.05 17.36
CA LEU A 81 -17.51 -13.86 15.97
C LEU A 81 -17.65 -12.37 15.60
N CYS A 82 -18.21 -11.55 16.49
CA CYS A 82 -18.26 -10.10 16.33
C CYS A 82 -16.85 -9.48 16.27
N ILE A 83 -15.94 -9.89 17.16
CA ILE A 83 -14.55 -9.40 17.15
C ILE A 83 -13.86 -9.82 15.84
N SER A 84 -14.07 -11.06 15.38
CA SER A 84 -13.58 -11.53 14.08
C SER A 84 -14.05 -10.60 12.95
N CYS A 85 -15.35 -10.28 12.89
CA CYS A 85 -15.89 -9.32 11.91
C CYS A 85 -15.21 -7.95 11.94
N VAL A 86 -14.94 -7.40 13.14
CA VAL A 86 -14.26 -6.10 13.28
C VAL A 86 -12.86 -6.15 12.64
N PHE A 87 -12.10 -7.23 12.89
CA PHE A 87 -10.79 -7.41 12.26
C PHE A 87 -10.88 -7.59 10.74
N GLY A 88 -11.90 -8.27 10.23
CA GLY A 88 -12.12 -8.39 8.78
C GLY A 88 -12.46 -7.07 8.10
N VAL A 89 -13.34 -6.28 8.70
CA VAL A 89 -13.66 -4.92 8.22
C VAL A 89 -12.42 -4.03 8.28
N PHE A 90 -11.65 -4.09 9.36
CA PHE A 90 -10.41 -3.33 9.48
C PHE A 90 -9.37 -3.73 8.42
N GLY A 91 -9.19 -5.04 8.19
CA GLY A 91 -8.36 -5.55 7.11
C GLY A 91 -8.83 -5.05 5.74
N LYS A 92 -10.15 -4.94 5.54
CA LYS A 92 -10.73 -4.44 4.28
C LYS A 92 -10.41 -2.97 4.04
N ILE A 93 -10.50 -2.15 5.10
CA ILE A 93 -10.15 -0.72 5.03
C ILE A 93 -8.67 -0.55 4.65
N MET A 94 -7.77 -1.34 5.24
CA MET A 94 -6.35 -1.26 4.90
C MET A 94 -6.05 -1.75 3.48
N GLY A 95 -6.71 -2.81 3.01
CA GLY A 95 -6.63 -3.28 1.63
C GLY A 95 -7.07 -2.23 0.62
N MET A 96 -8.20 -1.56 0.86
CA MET A 96 -8.68 -0.46 0.01
C MET A 96 -7.68 0.68 -0.08
N ARG A 97 -7.07 1.09 1.04
CA ARG A 97 -6.04 2.14 1.04
C ARG A 97 -4.82 1.75 0.20
N CYS A 98 -4.39 0.51 0.27
CA CYS A 98 -3.31 -0.02 -0.55
C CYS A 98 -3.67 0.06 -2.04
N LYS A 99 -4.86 -0.45 -2.41
CA LYS A 99 -5.35 -0.46 -3.80
C LYS A 99 -5.48 0.95 -4.39
N MET A 100 -6.08 1.89 -3.65
CA MET A 100 -6.18 3.30 -4.07
C MET A 100 -4.79 3.92 -4.30
N GLY A 101 -3.83 3.61 -3.43
CA GLY A 101 -2.44 4.07 -3.59
C GLY A 101 -1.76 3.51 -4.84
N GLN A 102 -2.00 2.23 -5.16
CA GLN A 102 -1.45 1.60 -6.37
C GLN A 102 -2.05 2.21 -7.64
N GLU A 103 -3.38 2.33 -7.71
CA GLU A 103 -4.09 2.89 -8.87
C GLU A 103 -3.67 4.35 -9.14
N LEU A 104 -3.55 5.15 -8.07
CA LEU A 104 -3.03 6.51 -8.16
C LEU A 104 -1.58 6.53 -8.67
N SER A 105 -0.71 5.68 -8.10
CA SER A 105 0.70 5.63 -8.51
C SER A 105 0.88 5.19 -9.97
N GLU A 106 0.07 4.25 -10.45
CA GLU A 106 0.13 3.76 -11.82
C GLU A 106 -0.34 4.85 -12.80
N THR A 107 -1.43 5.53 -12.47
CA THR A 107 -1.97 6.64 -13.29
C THR A 107 -1.00 7.82 -13.34
N VAL A 108 -0.44 8.21 -12.20
CA VAL A 108 0.59 9.26 -12.12
C VAL A 108 1.82 8.86 -12.93
N LYS A 109 2.28 7.60 -12.84
CA LYS A 109 3.45 7.14 -13.60
C LYS A 109 3.23 7.24 -15.11
N LEU A 110 2.06 6.82 -15.60
CA LEU A 110 1.73 6.86 -17.03
C LEU A 110 1.69 8.31 -17.55
N THR A 111 0.93 9.17 -16.88
CA THR A 111 0.80 10.59 -17.25
C THR A 111 2.11 11.35 -17.09
N PHE A 112 2.90 11.03 -16.07
CA PHE A 112 4.21 11.65 -15.86
C PHE A 112 5.19 11.30 -16.99
N ILE A 113 5.26 10.05 -17.44
CA ILE A 113 6.12 9.65 -18.58
C ILE A 113 5.71 10.38 -19.85
N GLU A 114 4.41 10.53 -20.08
CA GLU A 114 3.89 11.27 -21.24
C GLU A 114 4.31 12.75 -21.20
N HIS A 115 4.08 13.43 -20.07
CA HIS A 115 4.47 14.82 -19.89
C HIS A 115 5.99 15.03 -19.92
N MET A 116 6.78 14.09 -19.38
CA MET A 116 8.24 14.13 -19.43
C MET A 116 8.74 14.06 -20.88
N LYS A 117 8.22 13.15 -21.70
CA LYS A 117 8.61 13.05 -23.12
C LYS A 117 8.28 14.31 -23.90
N ALA A 118 7.09 14.89 -23.65
CA ALA A 118 6.70 16.14 -24.27
C ALA A 118 7.62 17.29 -23.84
N HIS A 119 7.99 17.35 -22.55
CA HIS A 119 8.95 18.32 -22.01
C HIS A 119 10.33 18.14 -22.62
N GLU A 120 10.89 16.93 -22.66
CA GLU A 120 12.20 16.62 -23.28
C GLU A 120 12.28 17.09 -24.75
N ALA A 121 11.21 16.88 -25.52
CA ALA A 121 11.15 17.34 -26.90
C ALA A 121 11.16 18.87 -27.02
N GLU A 122 10.56 19.57 -26.06
CA GLU A 122 10.56 21.03 -26.02
C GLU A 122 11.88 21.58 -25.49
N GLU A 123 12.49 20.93 -24.49
CA GLU A 123 13.84 21.25 -24.01
C GLU A 123 14.87 21.17 -25.12
N ALA A 124 14.79 20.14 -25.98
CA ALA A 124 15.69 20.01 -27.12
C ALA A 124 15.62 21.23 -28.05
N LYS A 125 14.40 21.70 -28.38
CA LYS A 125 14.19 22.90 -29.21
C LYS A 125 14.71 24.16 -28.50
N ILE A 126 14.42 24.30 -27.20
CA ILE A 126 14.86 25.44 -26.41
C ILE A 126 16.38 25.48 -26.33
N GLN A 127 17.04 24.34 -26.14
CA GLN A 127 18.50 24.24 -26.11
C GLN A 127 19.13 24.52 -27.47
N GLU A 128 18.52 24.09 -28.57
CA GLU A 128 18.95 24.46 -29.93
C GLU A 128 18.85 25.98 -30.15
N GLY A 129 17.74 26.60 -29.74
CA GLY A 129 17.58 28.05 -29.74
C GLY A 129 18.60 28.75 -28.83
N ALA A 130 18.86 28.20 -27.64
CA ALA A 130 19.82 28.73 -26.69
C ALA A 130 21.26 28.69 -27.23
N LYS A 131 21.63 27.60 -27.93
CA LYS A 131 22.90 27.49 -28.67
C LYS A 131 23.03 28.53 -29.76
N PHE A 132 21.96 28.82 -30.50
CA PHE A 132 21.95 29.87 -31.51
C PHE A 132 22.21 31.26 -30.92
N TRP A 133 21.65 31.55 -29.73
CA TRP A 133 21.84 32.82 -29.03
C TRP A 133 23.06 32.87 -28.10
N GLY A 134 23.80 31.77 -27.94
CA GLY A 134 24.96 31.66 -27.04
C GLY A 134 24.62 31.76 -25.55
N VAL A 135 23.38 31.48 -25.15
CA VAL A 135 22.91 31.56 -23.76
C VAL A 135 22.76 30.15 -23.18
N SER A 136 23.18 29.93 -21.93
CA SER A 136 22.87 28.69 -21.20
C SER A 136 21.53 28.83 -20.49
N ILE A 137 20.56 27.98 -20.84
CA ILE A 137 19.23 27.96 -20.22
C ILE A 137 19.10 26.69 -19.37
N ASP A 138 18.70 26.84 -18.11
CA ASP A 138 18.29 25.72 -17.25
C ASP A 138 16.82 25.41 -17.52
N THR A 139 16.56 24.26 -18.14
CA THR A 139 15.21 23.79 -18.47
C THR A 139 14.65 22.80 -17.44
N GLY A 140 15.42 22.50 -16.38
CA GLY A 140 15.09 21.48 -15.40
C GLY A 140 13.74 21.67 -14.71
N LEU A 141 13.02 20.56 -14.53
CA LEU A 141 11.75 20.56 -13.81
C LEU A 141 11.95 20.72 -12.29
N ARG A 142 11.24 21.69 -11.72
CA ARG A 142 11.25 21.94 -10.28
C ARG A 142 10.24 21.05 -9.56
N VAL A 143 10.69 19.86 -9.13
CA VAL A 143 9.85 18.89 -8.39
C VAL A 143 9.19 19.51 -7.14
N ASP A 144 9.88 20.41 -6.43
CA ASP A 144 9.31 21.11 -5.26
C ASP A 144 8.08 21.97 -5.60
N ARG A 145 8.07 22.59 -6.80
CA ARG A 145 6.92 23.35 -7.28
C ARG A 145 5.74 22.41 -7.55
N ILE A 146 5.99 21.29 -8.22
CA ILE A 146 4.96 20.30 -8.52
C ILE A 146 4.31 19.79 -7.22
N LEU A 147 5.12 19.43 -6.22
CA LEU A 147 4.63 18.96 -4.93
C LEU A 147 3.87 20.03 -4.15
N SER A 148 4.32 21.28 -4.16
CA SER A 148 3.63 22.37 -3.46
C SER A 148 2.28 22.72 -4.09
N GLU A 149 2.18 22.75 -5.42
CA GLU A 149 0.90 22.92 -6.14
C GLU A 149 -0.07 21.78 -5.85
N TYR A 150 0.42 20.53 -5.88
CA TYR A 150 -0.40 19.37 -5.54
C TYR A 150 -0.91 19.43 -4.08
N LEU A 151 -0.01 19.73 -3.13
CA LEU A 151 -0.36 19.81 -1.70
C LEU A 151 -1.17 21.05 -1.32
N ALA A 152 -1.24 22.06 -2.19
CA ALA A 152 -2.02 23.28 -1.97
C ALA A 152 -3.52 23.00 -1.84
N LEU A 153 -4.01 21.96 -2.53
CA LEU A 153 -5.42 21.54 -2.51
C LEU A 153 -5.82 20.83 -1.21
N PHE A 154 -4.85 20.38 -0.41
CA PHE A 154 -5.12 19.65 0.82
C PHE A 154 -5.18 20.58 2.05
N PRO A 155 -6.03 20.26 3.04
CA PRO A 155 -6.10 21.01 4.29
C PRO A 155 -4.79 20.91 5.08
N ALA A 156 -4.53 21.92 5.92
CA ALA A 156 -3.26 22.09 6.63
C ALA A 156 -2.77 20.85 7.41
N PRO A 157 -3.63 20.07 8.11
CA PRO A 157 -3.18 18.87 8.81
C PRO A 157 -2.64 17.79 7.87
N ILE A 158 -3.27 17.60 6.70
CA ILE A 158 -2.85 16.61 5.70
C ILE A 158 -1.55 17.07 5.04
N ARG A 159 -1.44 18.37 4.72
CA ARG A 159 -0.20 18.96 4.19
C ARG A 159 0.97 18.80 5.16
N TRP A 160 0.75 19.03 6.44
CA TRP A 160 1.76 18.82 7.48
C TRP A 160 2.18 17.35 7.60
N LEU A 161 1.23 16.42 7.58
CA LEU A 161 1.52 14.98 7.61
C LEU A 161 2.34 14.54 6.38
N ALA A 162 1.97 15.00 5.19
CA ALA A 162 2.68 14.70 3.95
C ALA A 162 4.12 15.25 3.99
N ASN A 163 4.29 16.54 4.34
CA ASN A 163 5.61 17.15 4.44
C ASN A 163 6.49 16.47 5.49
N ARG A 164 5.91 16.09 6.65
CA ARG A 164 6.63 15.34 7.67
C ARG A 164 7.08 13.97 7.15
N HIS A 165 6.24 13.29 6.38
CA HIS A 165 6.59 12.01 5.77
C HIS A 165 7.71 12.15 4.75
N PHE A 166 7.60 13.10 3.83
CA PHE A 166 8.65 13.40 2.83
C PHE A 166 9.97 13.81 3.47
N THR A 167 9.93 14.61 4.54
CA THR A 167 11.14 15.02 5.27
C THR A 167 11.80 13.84 5.96
N LYS A 168 11.02 12.94 6.57
CA LYS A 168 11.53 11.77 7.29
C LYS A 168 12.20 10.76 6.36
N GLU A 169 11.65 10.55 5.17
CA GLU A 169 12.07 9.50 4.24
C GLU A 169 12.83 10.07 3.02
N ARG A 170 13.36 11.29 3.11
CA ARG A 170 13.98 12.02 1.98
C ARG A 170 15.09 11.26 1.27
N ASN A 171 15.86 10.47 2.01
CA ASN A 171 17.01 9.71 1.49
C ASN A 171 16.63 8.27 1.10
N ASN A 172 15.34 7.91 1.18
CA ASN A 172 14.89 6.56 0.88
C ASN A 172 14.36 6.49 -0.56
N PRO A 173 15.06 5.79 -1.48
CA PRO A 173 14.63 5.69 -2.87
C PRO A 173 13.28 4.98 -3.03
N GLN A 174 12.83 4.22 -2.03
CA GLN A 174 11.56 3.48 -2.04
C GLN A 174 10.45 4.17 -1.24
N ILE A 175 10.56 5.47 -0.97
CA ILE A 175 9.57 6.27 -0.22
C ILE A 175 8.12 6.05 -0.68
N ALA A 176 7.89 5.91 -1.99
CA ALA A 176 6.56 5.70 -2.58
C ALA A 176 5.88 4.42 -2.08
N TYR A 177 6.64 3.39 -1.73
CA TYR A 177 6.13 2.07 -1.39
C TYR A 177 5.96 1.86 0.13
N ILE A 178 6.64 2.63 0.98
CA ILE A 178 6.68 2.41 2.43
C ILE A 178 5.27 2.41 3.04
N GLY A 179 4.44 3.41 2.69
CA GLY A 179 3.08 3.52 3.21
C GLY A 179 2.18 2.36 2.75
N GLN A 180 2.34 1.95 1.49
CA GLN A 180 1.57 0.86 0.89
C GLN A 180 1.96 -0.49 1.50
N MET A 181 3.26 -0.74 1.68
CA MET A 181 3.78 -1.95 2.32
C MET A 181 3.36 -2.10 3.78
N LYS A 182 3.36 -0.99 4.54
CA LYS A 182 2.82 -1.01 5.91
C LYS A 182 1.33 -1.36 5.92
N SER A 183 0.56 -0.79 5.00
CA SER A 183 -0.87 -1.08 4.89
C SER A 183 -1.12 -2.54 4.52
N LEU A 184 -0.31 -3.12 3.62
CA LEU A 184 -0.34 -4.53 3.26
C LEU A 184 -0.05 -5.45 4.45
N GLN A 185 0.99 -5.14 5.23
CA GLN A 185 1.33 -5.93 6.43
C GLN A 185 0.21 -5.88 7.47
N VAL A 186 -0.37 -4.70 7.70
CA VAL A 186 -1.49 -4.54 8.63
C VAL A 186 -2.75 -5.26 8.12
N GLN A 187 -3.04 -5.20 6.82
CA GLN A 187 -4.13 -5.97 6.20
C GLN A 187 -3.92 -7.47 6.41
N GLY A 188 -2.74 -8.00 6.10
CA GLY A 188 -2.42 -9.42 6.28
C GLY A 188 -2.54 -9.86 7.73
N GLY A 189 -2.02 -9.06 8.66
CA GLY A 189 -2.14 -9.33 10.10
C GLY A 189 -3.59 -9.33 10.59
N ALA A 190 -4.41 -8.37 10.14
CA ALA A 190 -5.82 -8.30 10.50
C ALA A 190 -6.62 -9.50 9.98
N ILE A 191 -6.38 -9.92 8.73
CA ILE A 191 -7.02 -11.12 8.14
C ILE A 191 -6.59 -12.38 8.90
N LEU A 192 -5.32 -12.50 9.28
CA LEU A 192 -4.85 -13.63 10.07
C LEU A 192 -5.54 -13.69 11.43
N ILE A 193 -5.66 -12.57 12.13
CA ILE A 193 -6.39 -12.50 13.40
C ILE A 193 -7.86 -12.88 13.21
N GLN A 194 -8.52 -12.35 12.18
CA GLN A 194 -9.90 -12.72 11.84
C GLN A 194 -10.03 -14.23 11.64
N ALA A 195 -9.14 -14.84 10.85
CA ALA A 195 -9.15 -16.27 10.55
C ALA A 195 -8.93 -17.11 11.80
N THR A 196 -7.99 -16.72 12.67
CA THR A 196 -7.75 -17.40 13.94
C THR A 196 -8.96 -17.32 14.87
N LEU A 197 -9.59 -16.14 14.99
CA LEU A 197 -10.80 -15.99 15.80
C LEU A 197 -11.98 -16.78 15.23
N PHE A 198 -12.09 -16.85 13.90
CA PHE A 198 -13.12 -17.62 13.22
C PHE A 198 -12.94 -19.13 13.45
N ILE A 199 -11.71 -19.64 13.38
CA ILE A 199 -11.40 -21.04 13.71
C ILE A 199 -11.64 -21.30 15.20
N TYR A 200 -11.21 -20.38 16.07
CA TYR A 200 -11.41 -20.49 17.52
C TYR A 200 -12.90 -20.56 17.87
N PHE A 201 -13.75 -19.77 17.21
CA PHE A 201 -15.21 -19.87 17.34
C PHE A 201 -15.70 -21.29 17.10
N PHE A 202 -15.30 -21.95 16.00
CA PHE A 202 -15.72 -23.33 15.75
C PHE A 202 -15.23 -24.30 16.82
N VAL A 203 -13.95 -24.20 17.21
CA VAL A 203 -13.37 -25.05 18.25
C VAL A 203 -14.12 -24.88 19.58
N ALA A 204 -14.43 -23.64 19.97
CA ALA A 204 -15.19 -23.34 21.16
C ALA A 204 -16.61 -23.91 21.10
N MET A 205 -17.30 -23.78 19.97
CA MET A 205 -18.64 -24.34 19.78
C MET A 205 -18.65 -25.87 19.82
N PHE A 206 -17.71 -26.53 19.14
CA PHE A 206 -17.60 -28.00 19.17
C PHE A 206 -17.25 -28.53 20.57
N THR A 207 -16.35 -27.86 21.28
CA THR A 207 -16.00 -28.26 22.65
C THR A 207 -17.16 -28.07 23.62
N ALA A 208 -17.97 -27.01 23.46
CA ALA A 208 -19.19 -26.82 24.23
C ALA A 208 -20.22 -27.94 23.98
N ILE A 209 -20.41 -28.35 22.72
CA ILE A 209 -21.27 -29.50 22.37
C ILE A 209 -20.75 -30.80 23.00
N SER A 210 -19.43 -31.04 22.97
CA SER A 210 -18.84 -32.29 23.51
C SER A 210 -18.93 -32.44 25.03
N LYS A 211 -19.26 -31.36 25.76
CA LYS A 211 -19.39 -31.33 27.21
C LYS A 211 -20.83 -31.56 27.69
N LEU A 212 -21.79 -31.63 26.77
CA LEU A 212 -23.18 -32.03 27.01
C LEU A 212 -23.32 -33.55 26.93
#